data_AF-A0A5J5NGG3-F1
#
_entry.id   AF-A0A5J5NGG3-F1
#
_cell.length_a   1.000
_cell.length_b   1.000
_cell.length_c   1.000
_cell.angle_alpha   90.00
_cell.angle_beta   90.00
_cell.angle_gamma   90.00
#
_symmetry.space_group_name_H-M   'P 1'
#
loop_
_entity.id
_entity.type
_entity.pdbx_description
1 polymer ?
#
loop_
_entity_poly.entity_id
_entity_poly.type
_entity_poly.pdbx_seq_one_letter_code
_entity_poly.pdbx_strand_id
1 'polypeptide(L)'
;MATIYETKEKSSCFLSNTNTKIDANVNFGGINYFVPAWSISILPDCREEAYNTAKVSAQTSLMIKKLNKAEDEPSSLKWMWRPELIESTSVQGRGDVSVNKIVDQKDMANDASDYLWYMTSINVAKDDPMLNGTVTLRVNDTGHVLHAFFNGEYIGSQWSKYGNNNVTYVFERNVNLSLGKNLISLLSVTVGFKNYGPMFDLVGAGITSPIELVLNKNVVKDLSSNKWTYKVGLNGISNKFFDTDCASKSSSKWVSDPIPVDKNFTWYKTTFKAPLGNKPVVVDLLGLGKGMAWVNGHSLGRYWPSYIADKQLCKTETCDYRGRYSDSKCVSKCGEPTQRWYHVPRSFLKDSENTLVLFEEFGGNPSGVQFQTVEIGSVCINTHEGKEVELSCQDRPISKIKFASFGSPQGVCGSFDKSEFDSEVDALSILEKECLGKESCSFKITEEKFGRPSCEVKKLAVEVVCEDFTL
;
A
#
# COMPACT_ATOMS: atom_id res chain seq x y z
N MET A 1 -36.14 -8.38 -15.84
CA MET A 1 -37.22 -8.05 -14.89
C MET A 1 -37.43 -6.54 -14.91
N ALA A 2 -38.67 -6.07 -14.76
CA ALA A 2 -38.96 -4.65 -14.59
C ALA A 2 -39.51 -4.40 -13.19
N THR A 3 -38.96 -3.41 -12.48
CA THR A 3 -39.48 -2.91 -11.21
C THR A 3 -40.03 -1.51 -11.43
N ILE A 4 -41.28 -1.29 -11.07
CA ILE A 4 -42.00 -0.04 -11.34
C ILE A 4 -42.39 0.58 -10.00
N TYR A 5 -42.02 1.85 -9.82
CA TYR A 5 -42.48 2.69 -8.71
C TYR A 5 -43.41 3.74 -9.28
N GLU A 6 -44.69 3.68 -8.92
CA GLU A 6 -45.73 4.55 -9.45
C GLU A 6 -46.41 5.35 -8.33
N THR A 7 -46.58 6.64 -8.58
CA THR A 7 -47.41 7.55 -7.80
C THR A 7 -48.53 8.06 -8.69
N LYS A 8 -49.48 8.83 -8.13
CA LYS A 8 -50.56 9.43 -8.94
C LYS A 8 -50.06 10.39 -10.03
N GLU A 9 -48.85 10.92 -9.89
CA GLU A 9 -48.31 11.96 -10.77
C GLU A 9 -47.19 11.46 -11.69
N LYS A 10 -46.42 10.45 -11.26
CA LYS A 10 -45.19 10.01 -11.92
C LYS A 10 -44.91 8.53 -11.70
N SER A 11 -44.21 7.94 -12.65
CA SER A 11 -43.71 6.56 -12.60
C SER A 11 -42.23 6.52 -12.94
N SER A 12 -41.47 5.73 -12.19
CA SER A 12 -40.05 5.45 -12.45
C SER A 12 -39.86 3.95 -12.58
N CYS A 13 -39.09 3.53 -13.58
CA CYS A 13 -38.90 2.13 -13.91
C CYS A 13 -37.42 1.72 -13.87
N PHE A 14 -37.18 0.48 -13.45
CA PHE A 14 -35.85 -0.13 -13.41
C PHE A 14 -35.90 -1.43 -14.20
N LEU A 15 -35.14 -1.51 -15.29
CA LEU A 15 -35.02 -2.73 -16.10
C LEU A 15 -33.74 -3.46 -15.69
N SER A 16 -33.89 -4.61 -15.04
CA SER A 16 -32.78 -5.39 -14.49
C SER A 16 -32.50 -6.63 -15.34
N ASN A 17 -31.22 -6.78 -15.72
CA ASN A 17 -30.67 -8.02 -16.26
C ASN A 17 -29.72 -8.64 -15.21
N THR A 18 -30.17 -9.72 -14.56
CA THR A 18 -29.41 -10.44 -13.54
C THR A 18 -28.52 -11.54 -14.13
N ASN A 19 -28.54 -11.75 -15.45
CA ASN A 19 -27.65 -12.71 -16.10
C ASN A 19 -26.21 -12.20 -16.04
N THR A 20 -25.27 -13.04 -15.62
CA THR A 20 -23.86 -12.65 -15.44
C THR A 20 -23.02 -12.79 -16.70
N LYS A 21 -23.59 -13.28 -17.80
CA LYS A 21 -22.87 -13.58 -19.04
C LYS A 21 -23.53 -12.99 -20.28
N ILE A 22 -24.85 -12.93 -20.31
CA ILE A 22 -25.63 -12.69 -21.53
C ILE A 22 -26.33 -11.33 -21.42
N ASP A 23 -26.05 -10.45 -22.40
CA ASP A 23 -26.77 -9.19 -22.60
C ASP A 23 -28.19 -9.46 -23.11
N ALA A 24 -29.14 -8.56 -22.86
CA ALA A 24 -30.54 -8.79 -23.22
C ALA A 24 -31.16 -7.57 -23.91
N ASN A 25 -31.97 -7.82 -24.94
CA ASN A 25 -32.93 -6.84 -25.46
C ASN A 25 -34.28 -7.07 -24.78
N VAL A 26 -34.76 -6.08 -24.04
CA VAL A 26 -36.01 -6.14 -23.25
C VAL A 26 -37.04 -5.22 -23.88
N ASN A 27 -38.19 -5.75 -24.27
CA ASN A 27 -39.34 -4.93 -24.67
C ASN A 27 -40.13 -4.50 -23.42
N PHE A 28 -40.25 -3.20 -23.20
CA PHE A 28 -41.02 -2.62 -22.11
C PHE A 28 -41.80 -1.40 -22.61
N GLY A 29 -43.12 -1.39 -22.42
CA GLY A 29 -43.97 -0.30 -22.92
C GLY A 29 -43.94 -0.12 -24.44
N GLY A 30 -43.61 -1.18 -25.20
CA GLY A 30 -43.44 -1.12 -26.66
C GLY A 30 -42.07 -0.62 -27.13
N ILE A 31 -41.17 -0.26 -26.20
CA ILE A 31 -39.81 0.20 -26.49
C ILE A 31 -38.82 -0.94 -26.20
N ASN A 32 -37.88 -1.19 -27.11
CA ASN A 32 -36.81 -2.16 -26.91
C ASN A 32 -35.60 -1.49 -26.24
N TYR A 33 -35.16 -2.03 -25.11
CA TYR A 33 -33.99 -1.58 -24.37
C TYR A 33 -32.90 -2.64 -24.41
N PHE A 34 -31.70 -2.26 -24.84
CA PHE A 34 -30.51 -3.09 -24.66
C PHE A 34 -30.01 -2.95 -23.21
N VAL A 35 -30.08 -4.03 -22.44
CA VAL A 35 -29.68 -4.10 -21.03
C VAL A 35 -28.52 -5.09 -20.89
N PRO A 36 -27.27 -4.60 -20.71
CA PRO A 36 -26.09 -5.45 -20.53
C PRO A 36 -26.25 -6.46 -19.39
N ALA A 37 -25.52 -7.56 -19.47
CA ALA A 37 -25.40 -8.56 -18.41
C ALA A 37 -25.03 -7.88 -17.08
N TRP A 38 -25.67 -8.31 -16.00
CA TRP A 38 -25.41 -7.83 -14.65
C TRP A 38 -25.56 -6.30 -14.51
N SER A 39 -26.61 -5.74 -15.11
CA SER A 39 -26.85 -4.29 -15.11
C SER A 39 -28.31 -3.91 -14.88
N ILE A 40 -28.52 -2.65 -14.51
CA ILE A 40 -29.83 -2.03 -14.35
C ILE A 40 -29.88 -0.77 -15.20
N SER A 41 -30.90 -0.68 -16.07
CA SER A 41 -31.29 0.57 -16.72
C SER A 41 -32.31 1.31 -15.86
N ILE A 42 -32.08 2.62 -15.65
CA ILE A 42 -32.91 3.52 -14.86
C ILE A 42 -33.68 4.43 -15.82
N LEU A 43 -35.01 4.37 -15.75
CA LEU A 43 -35.93 5.14 -16.58
C LEU A 43 -36.79 6.02 -15.67
N PRO A 44 -36.40 7.30 -15.44
CA PRO A 44 -37.09 8.19 -14.50
C PRO A 44 -38.56 8.47 -14.85
N ASP A 45 -38.94 8.28 -16.11
CA ASP A 45 -40.28 8.49 -16.67
C ASP A 45 -40.87 7.20 -17.27
N CYS A 46 -40.25 6.04 -17.00
CA CYS A 46 -40.57 4.75 -17.60
C CYS A 46 -40.49 4.68 -19.13
N ARG A 47 -39.81 5.64 -19.78
CA ARG A 47 -39.64 5.71 -21.25
C ARG A 47 -38.19 5.91 -21.67
N GLU A 48 -37.53 6.96 -21.20
CA GLU A 48 -36.14 7.25 -21.60
C GLU A 48 -35.14 6.62 -20.62
N GLU A 49 -34.16 5.89 -21.14
CA GLU A 49 -33.04 5.40 -20.32
C GLU A 49 -32.10 6.58 -20.00
N ALA A 50 -32.19 7.11 -18.78
CA ALA A 50 -31.30 8.16 -18.31
C ALA A 50 -29.91 7.60 -17.95
N TYR A 51 -29.85 6.36 -17.48
CA TYR A 51 -28.61 5.73 -17.03
C TYR A 51 -28.70 4.21 -17.09
N ASN A 52 -27.57 3.55 -17.33
CA ASN A 52 -27.41 2.12 -17.08
C ASN A 52 -26.08 1.88 -16.37
N THR A 53 -26.09 1.01 -15.35
CA THR A 53 -24.94 0.76 -14.47
C THR A 53 -23.71 0.17 -15.16
N ALA A 54 -23.85 -0.38 -16.38
CA ALA A 54 -22.77 -0.96 -17.16
C ALA A 54 -22.42 -0.15 -18.42
N LYS A 55 -23.20 0.88 -18.78
CA LYS A 55 -22.93 1.75 -19.93
C LYS A 55 -22.14 2.99 -19.48
N VAL A 56 -20.87 2.78 -19.13
CA VAL A 56 -19.99 3.84 -18.61
C VAL A 56 -19.49 4.72 -19.76
N SER A 57 -19.87 6.00 -19.77
CA SER A 57 -19.37 7.01 -20.72
C SER A 57 -18.28 7.91 -20.13
N ALA A 58 -17.95 7.76 -18.85
CA ALA A 58 -16.90 8.54 -18.21
C ALA A 58 -15.51 8.08 -18.67
N GLN A 59 -14.59 9.04 -18.79
CA GLN A 59 -13.17 8.80 -19.00
C GLN A 59 -12.56 7.98 -17.85
N THR A 60 -11.69 7.03 -18.19
CA THR A 60 -10.77 6.38 -17.26
C THR A 60 -9.39 7.03 -17.35
N SER A 61 -8.79 7.42 -16.24
CA SER A 61 -7.43 7.99 -16.20
C SER A 61 -6.44 7.03 -15.54
N LEU A 62 -5.37 6.69 -16.24
CA LEU A 62 -4.26 5.89 -15.72
C LEU A 62 -3.19 6.81 -15.14
N MET A 63 -2.96 6.72 -13.84
CA MET A 63 -2.03 7.61 -13.13
C MET A 63 -0.60 7.06 -13.14
N ILE A 64 0.35 7.87 -13.61
CA ILE A 64 1.79 7.61 -13.61
C ILE A 64 2.49 8.43 -12.52
N LYS A 65 3.74 8.07 -12.25
CA LYS A 65 4.61 8.77 -11.31
C LYS A 65 5.73 9.38 -12.12
N LYS A 66 5.89 10.70 -12.07
CA LYS A 66 6.98 11.42 -12.73
C LYS A 66 8.03 11.83 -11.72
N LEU A 67 9.29 11.82 -12.15
CA LEU A 67 10.41 12.24 -11.33
C LEU A 67 10.32 13.72 -10.97
N ASN A 68 10.91 14.06 -9.82
CA ASN A 68 11.01 15.43 -9.37
C ASN A 68 11.99 16.24 -10.23
N LYS A 69 11.47 17.18 -11.02
CA LYS A 69 12.24 18.12 -11.85
C LYS A 69 12.75 19.37 -11.11
N ALA A 70 12.46 19.53 -9.81
CA ALA A 70 12.89 20.70 -9.04
C ALA A 70 14.39 20.70 -8.71
N GLU A 71 15.04 19.55 -8.86
CA GLU A 71 16.48 19.37 -8.77
C GLU A 71 17.01 19.03 -10.17
N ASP A 72 18.26 19.39 -10.47
CA ASP A 72 18.90 19.00 -11.73
C ASP A 72 18.85 17.47 -11.84
N GLU A 73 18.13 16.96 -12.84
CA GLU A 73 17.84 15.54 -12.95
C GLU A 73 19.10 14.73 -13.33
N PRO A 74 19.48 13.67 -12.57
CA PRO A 74 19.14 13.39 -11.17
C PRO A 74 20.39 13.51 -10.28
N SER A 75 20.48 14.54 -9.44
CA SER A 75 21.32 14.44 -8.25
C SER A 75 20.65 13.51 -7.24
N SER A 76 21.26 12.36 -6.97
CA SER A 76 20.82 11.48 -5.89
C SER A 76 20.73 12.24 -4.55
N LEU A 77 19.68 11.97 -3.77
CA LEU A 77 19.53 12.54 -2.43
C LEU A 77 20.79 12.32 -1.59
N LYS A 78 21.27 13.39 -0.93
CA LYS A 78 22.45 13.33 -0.05
C LYS A 78 22.01 12.97 1.35
N TRP A 79 22.44 11.79 1.81
CA TRP A 79 21.99 11.24 3.07
C TRP A 79 22.93 11.57 4.22
N MET A 80 22.35 11.57 5.41
CA MET A 80 23.01 11.52 6.70
C MET A 80 22.33 10.43 7.51
N TRP A 81 23.04 9.82 8.44
CA TRP A 81 22.50 8.75 9.25
C TRP A 81 22.96 8.81 10.70
N ARG A 82 22.28 8.05 11.56
CA ARG A 82 22.74 7.71 12.92
C ARG A 82 22.08 6.41 13.39
N PRO A 83 22.73 5.63 14.26
CA PRO A 83 22.10 4.43 14.81
C PRO A 83 21.05 4.82 15.85
N GLU A 84 20.00 4.01 15.97
CA GLU A 84 19.11 4.03 17.12
C GLU A 84 19.85 3.52 18.36
N LEU A 85 19.69 4.22 19.49
CA LEU A 85 20.43 3.92 20.72
C LEU A 85 19.72 2.85 21.54
N ILE A 86 20.00 1.58 21.21
CA ILE A 86 19.39 0.42 21.87
C ILE A 86 20.21 -0.15 23.04
N GLU A 87 21.47 0.26 23.24
CA GLU A 87 22.37 -0.37 24.24
C GLU A 87 21.79 -0.35 25.67
N SER A 88 21.08 0.71 26.05
CA SER A 88 20.43 0.79 27.37
C SER A 88 19.43 -0.34 27.63
N THR A 89 18.76 -0.83 26.59
CA THR A 89 17.83 -1.96 26.68
C THR A 89 18.52 -3.27 26.33
N SER A 90 19.11 -3.37 25.14
CA SER A 90 19.66 -4.63 24.61
C SER A 90 20.85 -5.16 25.42
N VAL A 91 21.71 -4.28 25.95
CA VAL A 91 22.92 -4.66 26.70
C VAL A 91 22.72 -4.54 28.22
N GLN A 92 22.09 -3.46 28.68
CA GLN A 92 22.00 -3.17 30.11
C GLN A 92 20.70 -3.68 30.75
N GLY A 93 19.67 -3.97 29.96
CA GLY A 93 18.35 -4.37 30.47
C GLY A 93 17.67 -3.27 31.29
N ARG A 94 17.96 -1.99 31.01
CA ARG A 94 17.35 -0.85 31.71
C ARG A 94 15.99 -0.54 31.10
N GLY A 95 14.97 -0.59 31.93
CA GLY A 95 13.63 -0.10 31.62
C GLY A 95 13.03 0.66 32.78
N ASP A 96 11.80 1.10 32.59
CA ASP A 96 11.11 2.05 33.46
C ASP A 96 10.27 1.34 34.53
N VAL A 97 9.78 0.13 34.22
CA VAL A 97 8.89 -0.67 35.08
C VAL A 97 9.34 -2.12 35.08
N SER A 98 9.21 -2.82 36.22
CA SER A 98 9.40 -4.27 36.29
C SER A 98 8.24 -4.97 36.98
N VAL A 99 7.85 -6.14 36.47
CA VAL A 99 6.81 -7.01 37.05
C VAL A 99 7.19 -8.48 36.93
N ASN A 100 6.69 -9.34 37.82
CA ASN A 100 7.02 -10.77 37.87
C ASN A 100 6.08 -11.62 37.00
N LYS A 101 5.77 -11.16 35.80
CA LYS A 101 4.97 -11.86 34.79
C LYS A 101 5.12 -11.18 33.43
N ILE A 102 4.77 -11.87 32.36
CA ILE A 102 4.53 -11.25 31.06
C ILE A 102 3.24 -10.42 31.09
N VAL A 103 3.30 -9.24 30.47
CA VAL A 103 2.20 -8.31 30.29
C VAL A 103 2.04 -8.00 28.80
N ASP A 104 0.80 -8.01 28.34
CA ASP A 104 0.42 -7.65 26.97
C ASP A 104 0.92 -6.25 26.59
N GLN A 105 1.24 -6.04 25.31
CA GLN A 105 1.78 -4.75 24.86
C GLN A 105 0.76 -3.62 24.99
N LYS A 106 -0.54 -3.87 24.80
CA LYS A 106 -1.57 -2.83 24.96
C LYS A 106 -1.61 -2.34 26.40
N ASP A 107 -1.58 -3.27 27.36
CA ASP A 107 -1.63 -2.94 28.78
C ASP A 107 -0.38 -2.18 29.24
N MET A 108 0.80 -2.57 28.74
CA MET A 108 2.07 -1.98 29.17
C MET A 108 2.42 -0.68 28.44
N ALA A 109 2.18 -0.61 27.12
CA ALA A 109 2.54 0.54 26.30
C ALA A 109 1.40 1.54 26.11
N ASN A 110 0.15 1.14 26.34
CA ASN A 110 -1.05 1.96 26.17
C ASN A 110 -1.07 2.73 24.84
N ASP A 111 -0.66 2.05 23.76
CA ASP A 111 -0.53 2.60 22.40
C ASP A 111 0.33 3.88 22.27
N ALA A 112 1.13 4.21 23.29
CA ALA A 112 1.99 5.39 23.26
C ALA A 112 3.13 5.25 22.23
N SER A 113 3.41 4.02 21.80
CA SER A 113 4.41 3.68 20.79
C SER A 113 4.14 2.29 20.22
N ASP A 114 4.46 2.11 18.94
CA ASP A 114 4.45 0.79 18.29
C ASP A 114 5.45 -0.18 18.92
N TYR A 115 6.49 0.33 19.57
CA TYR A 115 7.62 -0.43 20.10
C TYR A 115 7.53 -0.62 21.62
N LEU A 116 7.67 -1.86 22.09
CA LEU A 116 7.83 -2.19 23.51
C LEU A 116 8.96 -3.18 23.73
N TRP A 117 9.90 -2.82 24.61
CA TRP A 117 10.97 -3.71 25.06
C TRP A 117 10.51 -4.57 26.25
N TYR A 118 10.79 -5.87 26.17
CA TYR A 118 10.62 -6.88 27.20
C TYR A 118 11.99 -7.46 27.54
N MET A 119 12.44 -7.28 28.78
CA MET A 119 13.79 -7.67 29.18
C MET A 119 13.74 -8.56 30.42
N THR A 120 14.38 -9.72 30.37
CA THR A 120 14.58 -10.58 31.54
C THR A 120 16.01 -11.06 31.57
N SER A 121 16.51 -11.43 32.74
CA SER A 121 17.79 -12.12 32.84
C SER A 121 17.65 -13.43 33.59
N ILE A 122 18.44 -14.41 33.17
CA ILE A 122 18.61 -15.67 33.89
C ILE A 122 20.04 -15.78 34.39
N ASN A 123 20.21 -16.36 35.57
CA ASN A 123 21.53 -16.70 36.08
C ASN A 123 21.78 -18.20 35.87
N VAL A 124 22.85 -18.53 35.17
CA VAL A 124 23.25 -19.91 34.84
C VAL A 124 24.41 -20.31 35.74
N ALA A 125 24.24 -21.38 36.51
CA ALA A 125 25.27 -21.92 37.38
C ALA A 125 26.25 -22.83 36.60
N LYS A 126 27.40 -23.18 37.20
CA LYS A 126 28.43 -24.03 36.55
C LYS A 126 27.92 -25.44 36.25
N ASP A 127 27.00 -25.94 37.06
CA ASP A 127 26.38 -27.25 37.00
C ASP A 127 25.04 -27.25 36.25
N ASP A 128 24.59 -26.10 35.73
CA ASP A 128 23.34 -26.02 34.97
C ASP A 128 23.49 -26.80 33.64
N PRO A 129 22.63 -27.80 33.37
CA PRO A 129 22.70 -28.60 32.15
C PRO A 129 22.60 -27.77 30.86
N MET A 130 21.99 -26.58 30.93
CA MET A 130 21.85 -25.69 29.78
C MET A 130 23.19 -25.05 29.34
N LEU A 131 24.20 -25.00 30.22
CA LEU A 131 25.49 -24.36 29.93
C LEU A 131 26.28 -25.06 28.80
N ASN A 132 26.17 -26.39 28.72
CA ASN A 132 26.91 -27.22 27.75
C ASN A 132 26.02 -27.81 26.65
N GLY A 133 24.75 -27.42 26.61
CA GLY A 133 23.76 -27.97 25.69
C GLY A 133 23.37 -27.02 24.57
N THR A 134 22.65 -27.54 23.58
CA THR A 134 22.02 -26.70 22.55
C THR A 134 20.73 -26.14 23.12
N VAL A 135 20.70 -24.82 23.33
CA VAL A 135 19.55 -24.11 23.90
C VAL A 135 18.87 -23.29 22.84
N THR A 136 17.56 -23.45 22.70
CA THR A 136 16.71 -22.65 21.81
C THR A 136 15.85 -21.72 22.65
N LEU A 137 15.92 -20.42 22.37
CA LEU A 137 14.94 -19.45 22.84
C LEU A 137 13.68 -19.58 22.00
N ARG A 138 12.54 -19.87 22.65
CA ARG A 138 11.22 -19.94 22.04
C ARG A 138 10.32 -18.86 22.60
N VAL A 139 9.69 -18.08 21.72
CA VAL A 139 8.79 -16.99 22.09
C VAL A 139 7.48 -17.12 21.33
N ASN A 140 6.36 -17.17 22.05
CA ASN A 140 5.03 -17.08 21.44
C ASN A 140 4.61 -15.61 21.31
N ASP A 141 4.44 -15.16 20.07
CA ASP A 141 4.04 -13.78 19.78
C ASP A 141 2.62 -13.76 19.17
N THR A 142 1.78 -12.86 19.66
CA THR A 142 0.44 -12.54 19.14
C THR A 142 0.40 -11.18 18.44
N GLY A 143 1.52 -10.46 18.48
CA GLY A 143 1.79 -9.21 17.79
C GLY A 143 2.57 -9.41 16.50
N HIS A 144 2.89 -8.28 15.90
CA HIS A 144 3.04 -8.24 14.45
C HIS A 144 4.48 -8.45 14.02
N VAL A 145 5.44 -7.96 14.81
CA VAL A 145 6.88 -8.18 14.61
C VAL A 145 7.57 -8.38 15.95
N LEU A 146 8.55 -9.29 15.97
CA LEU A 146 9.47 -9.53 17.07
C LEU A 146 10.90 -9.36 16.59
N HIS A 147 11.69 -8.59 17.33
CA HIS A 147 13.15 -8.57 17.23
C HIS A 147 13.74 -9.09 18.54
N ALA A 148 14.64 -10.06 18.46
CA ALA A 148 15.25 -10.67 19.64
C ALA A 148 16.74 -10.37 19.73
N PHE A 149 17.17 -10.07 20.96
CA PHE A 149 18.55 -9.86 21.33
C PHE A 149 18.90 -10.75 22.51
N PHE A 150 20.12 -11.29 22.49
CA PHE A 150 20.66 -12.14 23.54
C PHE A 150 22.04 -11.62 23.94
N ASN A 151 22.22 -11.27 25.22
CA ASN A 151 23.44 -10.64 25.75
C ASN A 151 23.90 -9.41 24.95
N GLY A 152 22.95 -8.61 24.44
CA GLY A 152 23.23 -7.44 23.61
C GLY A 152 23.36 -7.70 22.12
N GLU A 153 23.54 -8.94 21.69
CA GLU A 153 23.67 -9.31 20.27
C GLU A 153 22.30 -9.56 19.64
N TYR A 154 22.10 -9.08 18.42
CA TYR A 154 20.88 -9.34 17.66
C TYR A 154 20.89 -10.77 17.12
N ILE A 155 19.87 -11.57 17.47
CA ILE A 155 19.79 -13.00 17.10
C ILE A 155 18.73 -13.28 16.02
N GLY A 156 17.91 -12.29 15.68
CA GLY A 156 16.99 -12.35 14.55
C GLY A 156 15.63 -11.73 14.82
N SER A 157 14.79 -11.76 13.79
CA SER A 157 13.41 -11.29 13.83
C SER A 157 12.45 -12.25 13.15
N GLN A 158 11.17 -12.06 13.44
CA GLN A 158 10.06 -12.74 12.78
C GLN A 158 8.84 -11.83 12.83
N TRP A 159 7.94 -11.99 11.86
CA TRP A 159 6.72 -11.20 11.76
C TRP A 159 5.61 -12.03 11.16
N SER A 160 4.37 -11.61 11.42
CA SER A 160 3.18 -12.27 10.87
C SER A 160 3.07 -12.06 9.37
N LYS A 161 2.61 -13.09 8.64
CA LYS A 161 2.20 -12.96 7.23
C LYS A 161 0.71 -12.64 7.12
N TYR A 162 0.36 -11.79 6.16
CA TYR A 162 -0.99 -11.30 5.92
C TYR A 162 -1.85 -12.43 5.36
N GLY A 163 -3.11 -12.55 5.79
CA GLY A 163 -4.03 -13.61 5.37
C GLY A 163 -4.19 -14.77 6.37
N ASN A 164 -3.36 -14.83 7.42
CA ASN A 164 -3.64 -15.70 8.56
C ASN A 164 -4.60 -14.99 9.53
N ASN A 165 -5.78 -15.55 9.73
CA ASN A 165 -6.80 -15.02 10.66
C ASN A 165 -6.32 -14.93 12.12
N ASN A 166 -5.22 -15.62 12.46
CA ASN A 166 -4.54 -15.52 13.75
C ASN A 166 -3.11 -14.98 13.51
N VAL A 167 -2.82 -13.80 14.06
CA VAL A 167 -1.50 -13.14 14.05
C VAL A 167 -0.57 -13.82 15.06
N THR A 168 -0.54 -15.14 15.08
CA THR A 168 0.23 -15.93 16.05
C THR A 168 1.35 -16.67 15.36
N TYR A 169 2.57 -16.47 15.82
CA TYR A 169 3.72 -17.26 15.38
C TYR A 169 4.64 -17.57 16.55
N VAL A 170 5.43 -18.63 16.37
CA VAL A 170 6.46 -19.04 17.32
C VAL A 170 7.81 -18.64 16.75
N PHE A 171 8.55 -17.82 17.48
CA PHE A 171 9.93 -17.48 17.19
C PHE A 171 10.87 -18.45 17.89
N GLU A 172 11.80 -19.03 17.13
CA GLU A 172 12.83 -19.93 17.67
C GLU A 172 14.23 -19.56 17.14
N ARG A 173 15.20 -19.38 18.06
CA ARG A 173 16.61 -19.20 17.74
C ARG A 173 17.50 -19.89 18.76
N ASN A 174 18.61 -20.46 18.28
CA ASN A 174 19.63 -21.00 19.18
C ASN A 174 20.37 -19.85 19.88
N VAL A 175 20.64 -20.04 21.17
CA VAL A 175 21.35 -19.08 22.01
C VAL A 175 22.46 -19.79 22.78
N ASN A 176 23.59 -19.11 22.95
CA ASN A 176 24.73 -19.65 23.69
C ASN A 176 24.75 -19.04 25.08
N LEU A 177 24.41 -19.85 26.08
CA LEU A 177 24.44 -19.42 27.48
C LEU A 177 25.87 -19.27 27.98
N SER A 178 26.11 -18.20 28.73
CA SER A 178 27.36 -17.97 29.46
C SER A 178 27.18 -18.27 30.94
N LEU A 179 28.27 -18.56 31.65
CA LEU A 179 28.23 -18.67 33.10
C LEU A 179 27.78 -17.34 33.73
N GLY A 180 26.88 -17.39 34.69
CA GLY A 180 26.35 -16.20 35.36
C GLY A 180 25.16 -15.59 34.62
N LYS A 181 25.08 -14.26 34.61
CA LYS A 181 23.92 -13.52 34.10
C LYS A 181 23.88 -13.55 32.57
N ASN A 182 22.76 -14.01 32.01
CA ASN A 182 22.42 -13.88 30.61
C ASN A 182 21.17 -13.01 30.47
N LEU A 183 21.22 -12.01 29.58
CA LEU A 183 20.14 -11.06 29.31
C LEU A 183 19.42 -11.47 28.03
N ILE A 184 18.09 -11.53 28.11
CA ILE A 184 17.20 -11.67 26.97
C ILE A 184 16.45 -10.35 26.83
N SER A 185 16.57 -9.73 25.66
CA SER A 185 15.91 -8.46 25.35
C SER A 185 15.10 -8.64 24.07
N LEU A 186 13.78 -8.52 24.18
CA LEU A 186 12.83 -8.70 23.08
C LEU A 186 12.18 -7.36 22.78
N LEU A 187 12.19 -6.95 21.53
CA LEU A 187 11.49 -5.76 21.05
C LEU A 187 10.28 -6.22 20.25
N SER A 188 9.09 -6.08 20.85
CA SER A 188 7.82 -6.35 20.19
C SER A 188 7.34 -5.09 19.48
N VAL A 189 6.76 -5.26 18.29
CA VAL A 189 6.26 -4.16 17.45
C VAL A 189 4.84 -4.41 17.02
N THR A 190 3.99 -3.41 17.22
CA THR A 190 2.60 -3.40 16.74
C THR A 190 2.49 -2.69 15.39
N VAL A 191 1.61 -3.17 14.52
CA VAL A 191 1.35 -2.57 13.19
C VAL A 191 -0.15 -2.29 13.09
N GLY A 192 -0.63 -1.45 14.02
CA GLY A 192 -2.06 -1.28 14.30
C GLY A 192 -2.61 -2.39 15.20
N PHE A 193 -3.85 -2.20 15.67
CA PHE A 193 -4.59 -3.20 16.45
C PHE A 193 -5.78 -3.75 15.67
N LYS A 194 -6.27 -4.90 16.13
CA LYS A 194 -7.49 -5.49 15.59
C LYS A 194 -8.66 -4.51 15.75
N ASN A 195 -9.35 -4.25 14.65
CA ASN A 195 -10.42 -3.23 14.58
C ASN A 195 -11.79 -3.80 14.15
N TYR A 196 -11.92 -5.13 14.08
CA TYR A 196 -13.16 -5.80 13.66
C TYR A 196 -13.27 -7.22 14.25
N GLY A 197 -14.51 -7.70 14.45
CA GLY A 197 -14.87 -9.02 14.98
C GLY A 197 -15.29 -9.00 16.46
N PRO A 198 -15.96 -10.04 16.98
CA PRO A 198 -16.38 -10.08 18.38
C PRO A 198 -15.20 -9.91 19.34
N MET A 199 -15.35 -9.07 20.36
CA MET A 199 -14.36 -8.84 21.42
C MET A 199 -12.95 -8.50 20.88
N PHE A 200 -12.86 -7.76 19.77
CA PHE A 200 -11.57 -7.41 19.17
C PHE A 200 -10.68 -6.60 20.12
N ASP A 201 -11.28 -5.87 21.06
CA ASP A 201 -10.63 -5.11 22.13
C ASP A 201 -9.88 -6.01 23.13
N LEU A 202 -10.33 -7.25 23.32
CA LEU A 202 -9.69 -8.23 24.21
C LEU A 202 -8.55 -9.01 23.53
N VAL A 203 -8.40 -8.92 22.21
CA VAL A 203 -7.35 -9.64 21.48
C VAL A 203 -6.00 -9.02 21.80
N GLY A 204 -5.11 -9.77 22.43
CA GLY A 204 -3.78 -9.32 22.81
C GLY A 204 -2.94 -8.80 21.64
N ALA A 205 -1.94 -8.00 21.96
CA ALA A 205 -0.93 -7.54 21.01
C ALA A 205 0.46 -7.71 21.63
N GLY A 206 1.38 -8.22 20.83
CA GLY A 206 2.77 -8.45 21.23
C GLY A 206 3.00 -9.81 21.88
N ILE A 207 4.03 -9.86 22.71
CA ILE A 207 4.55 -11.12 23.26
C ILE A 207 3.62 -11.65 24.35
N THR A 208 3.24 -12.92 24.21
CA THR A 208 2.41 -13.63 25.20
C THR A 208 3.18 -14.80 25.80
N SER A 209 2.72 -15.28 26.95
CA SER A 209 3.23 -16.52 27.54
C SER A 209 2.83 -17.72 26.65
N PRO A 210 3.68 -18.76 26.54
CA PRO A 210 4.99 -18.92 27.18
C PRO A 210 6.18 -18.29 26.44
N ILE A 211 7.22 -17.97 27.22
CA ILE A 211 8.58 -17.67 26.73
C ILE A 211 9.53 -18.68 27.36
N GLU A 212 10.21 -19.47 26.54
CA GLU A 212 10.89 -20.68 26.99
C GLU A 212 12.35 -20.73 26.55
N LEU A 213 13.19 -21.38 27.37
CA LEU A 213 14.46 -21.94 26.92
C LEU A 213 14.31 -23.45 26.81
N VAL A 214 14.57 -23.98 25.63
CA VAL A 214 14.42 -25.39 25.31
C VAL A 214 15.79 -26.01 25.10
N LEU A 215 16.20 -26.86 26.04
CA LEU A 215 17.45 -27.62 25.98
C LEU A 215 17.23 -28.95 25.23
N ASN A 216 18.03 -29.16 24.18
CA ASN A 216 18.04 -30.39 23.38
C ASN A 216 16.64 -30.85 22.92
N LYS A 217 15.75 -29.88 22.67
CA LYS A 217 14.34 -30.08 22.26
C LYS A 217 13.41 -30.76 23.27
N ASN A 218 13.89 -31.14 24.46
CA ASN A 218 13.12 -31.97 25.39
C ASN A 218 12.94 -31.32 26.78
N VAL A 219 13.91 -30.55 27.26
CA VAL A 219 13.86 -29.94 28.60
C VAL A 219 13.49 -28.47 28.45
N VAL A 220 12.37 -28.07 29.03
CA VAL A 220 11.81 -26.72 28.91
C VAL A 220 11.95 -25.96 30.22
N LYS A 221 12.50 -24.74 30.15
CA LYS A 221 12.53 -23.77 31.23
C LYS A 221 11.67 -22.58 30.83
N ASP A 222 10.48 -22.48 31.42
CA ASP A 222 9.57 -21.37 31.20
C ASP A 222 10.04 -20.12 31.98
N LEU A 223 10.14 -19.00 31.27
CA LEU A 223 10.57 -17.69 31.77
C LEU A 223 9.40 -16.73 31.99
N SER A 224 8.16 -17.15 31.71
CA SER A 224 6.97 -16.27 31.73
C SER A 224 6.71 -15.63 33.08
N SER A 225 7.06 -16.31 34.18
CA SER A 225 6.89 -15.83 35.56
C SER A 225 8.14 -15.13 36.12
N ASN A 226 9.18 -14.92 35.31
CA ASN A 226 10.36 -14.19 35.74
C ASN A 226 10.04 -12.71 35.99
N LYS A 227 10.99 -12.01 36.61
CA LYS A 227 10.99 -10.55 36.64
C LYS A 227 11.31 -10.01 35.25
N TRP A 228 10.29 -9.46 34.59
CA TRP A 228 10.39 -8.76 33.32
C TRP A 228 10.46 -7.26 33.55
N THR A 229 11.39 -6.60 32.86
CA THR A 229 11.57 -5.15 32.84
C THR A 229 11.14 -4.62 31.48
N TYR A 230 10.45 -3.49 31.47
CA TYR A 230 9.78 -2.94 30.30
C TYR A 230 10.27 -1.54 29.97
N LYS A 231 10.35 -1.21 28.68
CA LYS A 231 10.59 0.15 28.20
C LYS A 231 9.72 0.44 27.00
N VAL A 232 8.90 1.49 27.09
CA VAL A 232 8.03 1.93 26.00
C VAL A 232 8.83 2.78 25.02
N GLY A 233 8.74 2.45 23.74
CA GLY A 233 9.27 3.28 22.65
C GLY A 233 10.76 3.13 22.34
N LEU A 234 11.18 3.96 21.39
CA LEU A 234 12.55 4.06 20.90
C LEU A 234 13.17 5.39 21.34
N ASN A 235 14.47 5.38 21.58
CA ASN A 235 15.25 6.56 21.95
C ASN A 235 15.10 7.67 20.91
N GLY A 236 15.20 7.38 19.62
CA GLY A 236 15.10 8.41 18.57
C GLY A 236 13.72 9.05 18.46
N ILE A 237 12.65 8.30 18.76
CA ILE A 237 11.28 8.83 18.83
C ILE A 237 11.13 9.72 20.07
N SER A 238 11.55 9.27 21.24
CA SER A 238 11.49 10.04 22.49
C SER A 238 12.30 11.33 22.44
N ASN A 239 13.42 11.33 21.71
CA ASN A 239 14.25 12.52 21.47
C ASN A 239 13.86 13.29 20.21
N LYS A 240 12.75 12.93 19.55
CA LYS A 240 12.18 13.60 18.39
C LYS A 240 13.20 13.87 17.28
N PHE A 241 13.95 12.86 16.83
CA PHE A 241 14.94 13.04 15.75
C PHE A 241 14.35 13.56 14.43
N PHE A 242 13.03 13.43 14.26
CA PHE A 242 12.26 13.95 13.13
C PHE A 242 11.93 15.45 13.22
N ASP A 243 12.06 16.08 14.38
CA ASP A 243 11.74 17.49 14.60
C ASP A 243 12.87 18.38 14.04
N THR A 244 12.52 19.23 13.08
CA THR A 244 13.48 20.15 12.42
C THR A 244 13.79 21.39 13.23
N ASP A 245 12.92 21.76 14.18
CA ASP A 245 13.00 23.01 14.94
C ASP A 245 13.74 22.81 16.27
N CYS A 246 13.81 21.56 16.76
CA CYS A 246 14.48 21.18 18.01
C CYS A 246 15.85 20.51 17.82
N ALA A 247 16.68 21.02 16.90
CA ALA A 247 18.01 20.47 16.60
C ALA A 247 18.99 20.36 17.81
N SER A 248 18.65 20.97 18.95
CA SER A 248 19.54 21.15 20.12
C SER A 248 19.44 20.07 21.22
N LYS A 249 18.54 19.08 21.15
CA LYS A 249 18.34 18.13 22.27
C LYS A 249 19.11 16.81 22.21
N SER A 250 19.80 16.49 21.11
CA SER A 250 20.50 15.20 20.98
C SER A 250 22.02 15.34 20.94
N SER A 251 22.70 14.64 21.85
CA SER A 251 24.18 14.61 21.94
C SER A 251 24.86 13.85 20.78
N SER A 252 24.19 12.90 20.14
CA SER A 252 24.80 12.16 19.02
C SER A 252 24.63 12.89 17.69
N LYS A 253 25.76 13.05 16.98
CA LYS A 253 25.84 13.71 15.68
C LYS A 253 25.35 12.79 14.57
N TRP A 254 24.63 13.36 13.62
CA TRP A 254 24.38 12.72 12.32
C TRP A 254 25.71 12.60 11.53
N VAL A 255 25.87 11.53 10.77
CA VAL A 255 27.09 11.19 10.02
C VAL A 255 26.75 11.09 8.53
N SER A 256 27.57 11.66 7.66
CA SER A 256 27.31 11.73 6.22
C SER A 256 27.90 10.55 5.44
N ASP A 257 29.08 10.04 5.81
CA ASP A 257 29.74 8.96 5.09
C ASP A 257 30.56 8.05 6.02
N PRO A 258 30.62 6.73 5.74
CA PRO A 258 29.79 6.01 4.77
C PRO A 258 28.34 5.86 5.26
N ILE A 259 27.38 5.89 4.33
CA ILE A 259 25.97 5.58 4.61
C ILE A 259 25.81 4.07 4.76
N PRO A 260 25.34 3.56 5.93
CA PRO A 260 25.11 2.15 6.10
C PRO A 260 23.92 1.71 5.25
N VAL A 261 24.05 0.53 4.68
CA VAL A 261 22.99 -0.16 3.94
C VAL A 261 22.69 -1.46 4.69
N ASP A 262 21.43 -1.88 4.67
CA ASP A 262 20.97 -3.14 5.29
C ASP A 262 21.30 -3.24 6.80
N LYS A 263 21.35 -2.09 7.48
CA LYS A 263 21.56 -1.99 8.91
C LYS A 263 20.25 -1.67 9.63
N ASN A 264 19.78 -2.59 10.45
CA ASN A 264 18.58 -2.44 11.27
C ASN A 264 18.71 -1.26 12.25
N PHE A 265 17.56 -0.72 12.65
CA PHE A 265 17.43 0.36 13.62
C PHE A 265 18.32 1.56 13.28
N THR A 266 18.19 2.04 12.05
CA THR A 266 18.96 3.17 11.52
C THR A 266 18.04 4.37 11.28
N TRP A 267 18.47 5.55 11.69
CA TRP A 267 17.82 6.79 11.28
C TRP A 267 18.54 7.36 10.08
N TYR A 268 17.79 7.71 9.05
CA TYR A 268 18.28 8.45 7.88
C TYR A 268 17.66 9.85 7.83
N LYS A 269 18.42 10.81 7.31
CA LYS A 269 18.00 12.18 7.10
C LYS A 269 18.55 12.67 5.77
N THR A 270 17.74 13.40 5.01
CA THR A 270 18.18 14.09 3.80
C THR A 270 17.39 15.38 3.62
N THR A 271 17.86 16.23 2.72
CA THR A 271 17.14 17.42 2.27
C THR A 271 16.78 17.31 0.79
N PHE A 272 15.69 17.97 0.40
CA PHE A 272 15.22 17.97 -0.97
C PHE A 272 14.43 19.24 -1.30
N LYS A 273 14.35 19.61 -2.57
CA LYS A 273 13.43 20.65 -3.05
C LYS A 273 12.05 20.06 -3.34
N ALA A 274 11.00 20.79 -2.95
CA ALA A 274 9.63 20.40 -3.23
C ALA A 274 9.42 20.23 -4.75
N PRO A 275 8.73 19.16 -5.21
CA PRO A 275 8.40 19.03 -6.63
C PRO A 275 7.63 20.24 -7.16
N LEU A 276 7.87 20.62 -8.41
CA LEU A 276 7.22 21.80 -9.00
C LEU A 276 5.69 21.60 -9.15
N GLY A 277 4.97 22.70 -9.29
CA GLY A 277 3.53 22.72 -9.58
C GLY A 277 2.63 22.27 -8.40
N ASN A 278 1.40 21.90 -8.73
CA ASN A 278 0.34 21.58 -7.75
C ASN A 278 -0.04 20.09 -7.70
N LYS A 279 0.58 19.25 -8.53
CA LYS A 279 0.23 17.82 -8.65
C LYS A 279 0.51 17.07 -7.33
N PRO A 280 -0.29 16.06 -6.93
CA PRO A 280 -0.03 15.31 -5.70
C PRO A 280 1.39 14.73 -5.65
N VAL A 281 1.98 14.68 -4.46
CA VAL A 281 3.36 14.20 -4.27
C VAL A 281 3.36 12.88 -3.53
N VAL A 282 4.24 11.99 -3.96
CA VAL A 282 4.57 10.76 -3.25
C VAL A 282 6.07 10.65 -3.07
N VAL A 283 6.49 9.91 -2.05
CA VAL A 283 7.86 9.41 -1.95
C VAL A 283 7.86 7.91 -2.26
N ASP A 284 8.68 7.51 -3.22
CA ASP A 284 8.99 6.12 -3.53
C ASP A 284 10.04 5.64 -2.52
N LEU A 285 9.65 4.74 -1.63
CA LEU A 285 10.53 4.18 -0.61
C LEU A 285 11.06 2.79 -1.00
N LEU A 286 10.98 2.42 -2.27
CA LEU A 286 11.56 1.17 -2.76
C LEU A 286 13.06 1.08 -2.43
N GLY A 287 13.50 -0.08 -1.95
CA GLY A 287 14.87 -0.32 -1.48
C GLY A 287 15.01 -0.26 0.04
N LEU A 288 14.01 0.29 0.74
CA LEU A 288 13.92 0.28 2.19
C LEU A 288 13.19 -0.96 2.74
N GLY A 289 13.27 -1.13 4.06
CA GLY A 289 12.74 -2.30 4.76
C GLY A 289 11.35 -2.05 5.34
N LYS A 290 11.32 -1.58 6.59
CA LYS A 290 10.12 -1.24 7.37
C LYS A 290 10.47 -0.05 8.25
N GLY A 291 9.55 0.86 8.49
CA GLY A 291 9.87 2.02 9.29
C GLY A 291 8.78 3.05 9.42
N MET A 292 9.21 4.27 9.73
CA MET A 292 8.36 5.46 9.82
C MET A 292 9.04 6.61 9.09
N ALA A 293 8.23 7.45 8.44
CA ALA A 293 8.71 8.59 7.68
C ALA A 293 8.12 9.90 8.19
N TRP A 294 8.92 10.97 8.12
CA TRP A 294 8.51 12.34 8.43
C TRP A 294 9.05 13.31 7.39
N VAL A 295 8.22 14.25 6.98
CA VAL A 295 8.63 15.41 6.17
C VAL A 295 8.42 16.67 6.98
N ASN A 296 9.49 17.43 7.19
CA ASN A 296 9.48 18.65 8.00
C ASN A 296 8.85 18.44 9.40
N GLY A 297 9.16 17.31 10.05
CA GLY A 297 8.58 16.94 11.35
C GLY A 297 7.16 16.38 11.32
N HIS A 298 6.44 16.47 10.20
CA HIS A 298 5.12 15.88 10.04
C HIS A 298 5.21 14.41 9.65
N SER A 299 4.56 13.53 10.41
CA SER A 299 4.55 12.10 10.11
C SER A 299 3.79 11.80 8.82
N LEU A 300 4.40 11.01 7.94
CA LEU A 300 3.76 10.40 6.77
C LEU A 300 3.15 9.03 7.10
N GLY A 301 3.37 8.53 8.33
CA GLY A 301 2.96 7.20 8.78
C GLY A 301 4.06 6.14 8.64
N ARG A 302 3.62 4.89 8.76
CA ARG A 302 4.48 3.70 8.65
C ARG A 302 4.76 3.40 7.19
N TYR A 303 5.96 2.92 6.89
CA TYR A 303 6.30 2.33 5.60
C TYR A 303 6.73 0.88 5.76
N TRP A 304 6.43 0.05 4.76
CA TRP A 304 6.86 -1.35 4.71
C TRP A 304 6.98 -1.91 3.27
N PRO A 305 7.81 -1.30 2.40
CA PRO A 305 7.94 -1.72 1.00
C PRO A 305 8.62 -3.08 0.83
N SER A 306 9.35 -3.59 1.83
CA SER A 306 9.86 -4.98 1.80
C SER A 306 8.77 -6.03 1.99
N TYR A 307 7.55 -5.63 2.39
CA TYR A 307 6.42 -6.54 2.54
C TYR A 307 5.69 -6.74 1.21
N ILE A 308 6.03 -7.85 0.55
CA ILE A 308 5.56 -8.16 -0.80
C ILE A 308 4.17 -8.79 -0.78
N ALA A 309 3.29 -8.31 -1.66
CA ALA A 309 1.96 -8.86 -1.85
C ALA A 309 2.03 -10.29 -2.41
N ASP A 310 1.20 -11.19 -1.87
CA ASP A 310 1.20 -12.59 -2.29
C ASP A 310 0.81 -12.74 -3.76
N LYS A 311 1.71 -13.35 -4.54
CA LYS A 311 1.56 -13.63 -5.96
C LYS A 311 0.31 -14.44 -6.30
N GLN A 312 -0.15 -15.29 -5.38
CA GLN A 312 -1.28 -16.19 -5.60
C GLN A 312 -2.64 -15.49 -5.49
N LEU A 313 -2.70 -14.27 -4.95
CA LEU A 313 -3.96 -13.54 -4.79
C LEU A 313 -4.50 -12.96 -6.11
N CYS A 314 -3.63 -12.73 -7.09
CA CYS A 314 -4.04 -12.18 -8.38
C CYS A 314 -4.50 -13.32 -9.29
N LYS A 315 -5.67 -13.13 -9.90
CA LYS A 315 -6.18 -14.05 -10.93
C LYS A 315 -5.49 -13.77 -12.26
N THR A 316 -5.39 -14.80 -13.08
CA THR A 316 -4.89 -14.70 -14.47
C THR A 316 -5.95 -14.13 -15.42
N GLU A 317 -7.23 -14.36 -15.12
CA GLU A 317 -8.35 -13.80 -15.88
C GLU A 317 -8.51 -12.29 -15.62
N THR A 318 -8.81 -11.53 -16.66
CA THR A 318 -9.14 -10.11 -16.56
C THR A 318 -10.34 -9.91 -15.63
N CYS A 319 -10.24 -8.94 -14.71
CA CYS A 319 -11.36 -8.60 -13.83
C CYS A 319 -12.58 -8.16 -14.64
N ASP A 320 -13.72 -8.80 -14.37
CA ASP A 320 -15.01 -8.49 -14.98
C ASP A 320 -15.97 -7.93 -13.92
N TYR A 321 -16.69 -6.86 -14.26
CA TYR A 321 -17.72 -6.30 -13.37
C TYR A 321 -18.90 -7.26 -13.18
N ARG A 322 -19.16 -8.14 -14.16
CA ARG A 322 -20.31 -9.04 -14.17
C ARG A 322 -20.23 -10.12 -13.08
N GLY A 323 -21.36 -10.38 -12.45
CA GLY A 323 -21.49 -11.36 -11.38
C GLY A 323 -21.03 -10.87 -10.01
N ARG A 324 -21.34 -11.68 -8.99
CA ARG A 324 -21.14 -11.32 -7.58
C ARG A 324 -19.70 -10.87 -7.32
N TYR A 325 -19.57 -9.72 -6.67
CA TYR A 325 -18.28 -9.18 -6.25
C TYR A 325 -17.82 -9.81 -4.94
N SER A 326 -16.51 -10.01 -4.81
CA SER A 326 -15.80 -10.26 -3.56
C SER A 326 -14.52 -9.41 -3.57
N ASP A 327 -13.97 -9.14 -2.39
CA ASP A 327 -12.68 -8.47 -2.20
C ASP A 327 -11.52 -9.15 -2.96
N SER A 328 -11.62 -10.47 -3.16
CA SER A 328 -10.66 -11.28 -3.92
C SER A 328 -10.90 -11.31 -5.44
N LYS A 329 -11.96 -10.67 -5.97
CA LYS A 329 -12.33 -10.81 -7.38
C LYS A 329 -11.35 -10.10 -8.32
N CYS A 330 -10.91 -8.90 -7.95
CA CYS A 330 -10.16 -7.98 -8.81
C CYS A 330 -8.90 -7.44 -8.12
N VAL A 331 -8.19 -8.33 -7.41
CA VAL A 331 -6.91 -8.00 -6.79
C VAL A 331 -5.86 -7.76 -7.88
N SER A 332 -5.02 -6.76 -7.68
CA SER A 332 -3.92 -6.40 -8.59
C SER A 332 -2.62 -6.22 -7.81
N LYS A 333 -1.50 -6.00 -8.52
CA LYS A 333 -0.20 -5.66 -7.92
C LYS A 333 0.43 -6.76 -7.06
N CYS A 334 0.07 -8.01 -7.30
CA CYS A 334 0.68 -9.14 -6.61
C CYS A 334 2.15 -9.34 -7.02
N GLY A 335 3.00 -9.72 -6.06
CA GLY A 335 4.45 -9.80 -6.26
C GLY A 335 5.18 -8.45 -6.23
N GLU A 336 4.46 -7.33 -6.12
CA GLU A 336 5.01 -6.01 -5.84
C GLU A 336 4.95 -5.72 -4.32
N PRO A 337 5.66 -4.71 -3.80
CA PRO A 337 5.41 -4.19 -2.45
C PRO A 337 3.92 -3.90 -2.22
N THR A 338 3.38 -4.34 -1.08
CA THR A 338 1.99 -4.04 -0.69
C THR A 338 1.69 -2.55 -0.71
N GLN A 339 2.69 -1.72 -0.36
CA GLN A 339 2.70 -0.30 -0.63
C GLN A 339 4.13 0.17 -0.94
N ARG A 340 4.31 0.75 -2.14
CA ARG A 340 5.60 1.32 -2.59
C ARG A 340 5.67 2.84 -2.43
N TRP A 341 4.58 3.52 -2.81
CA TRP A 341 4.49 4.97 -2.80
C TRP A 341 3.74 5.46 -1.56
N TYR A 342 4.34 6.42 -0.88
CA TYR A 342 3.81 7.00 0.36
C TYR A 342 3.45 8.46 0.09
N HIS A 343 2.20 8.83 0.38
CA HIS A 343 1.68 10.15 0.09
C HIS A 343 2.39 11.23 0.93
N VAL A 344 2.80 12.31 0.28
CA VAL A 344 3.39 13.49 0.90
C VAL A 344 2.41 14.66 0.68
N PRO A 345 1.64 15.05 1.71
CA PRO A 345 0.74 16.20 1.57
C PRO A 345 1.50 17.44 1.15
N ARG A 346 1.03 18.13 0.10
CA ARG A 346 1.62 19.40 -0.37
C ARG A 346 1.75 20.44 0.75
N SER A 347 0.81 20.46 1.69
CA SER A 347 0.82 21.35 2.86
C SER A 347 1.93 21.06 3.87
N PHE A 348 2.60 19.90 3.80
CA PHE A 348 3.78 19.60 4.62
C PHE A 348 5.07 20.13 3.99
N LEU A 349 5.03 20.51 2.71
CA LEU A 349 6.18 21.01 1.97
C LEU A 349 6.28 22.53 2.10
N LYS A 350 7.52 23.01 2.17
CA LYS A 350 7.92 24.41 2.07
C LYS A 350 8.43 24.66 0.65
N ASP A 351 8.27 25.89 0.16
CA ASP A 351 8.81 26.30 -1.15
C ASP A 351 10.35 26.28 -1.17
N SER A 352 10.98 26.37 0.01
CA SER A 352 12.41 26.27 0.23
C SER A 352 12.89 24.81 0.31
N GLU A 353 14.04 24.59 0.94
CA GLU A 353 14.53 23.26 1.27
C GLU A 353 13.60 22.56 2.28
N ASN A 354 13.34 21.27 2.04
CA ASN A 354 12.56 20.37 2.88
C ASN A 354 13.46 19.30 3.48
N THR A 355 13.08 18.76 4.64
CA THR A 355 13.80 17.66 5.29
C THR A 355 12.95 16.40 5.30
N LEU A 356 13.51 15.29 4.84
CA LEU A 356 12.96 13.94 5.04
C LEU A 356 13.77 13.25 6.16
N VAL A 357 13.06 12.72 7.16
CA VAL A 357 13.63 11.85 8.20
C VAL A 357 12.94 10.49 8.13
N LEU A 358 13.74 9.43 8.17
CA LEU A 358 13.28 8.05 8.14
C LEU A 358 13.84 7.31 9.36
N PHE A 359 13.00 6.53 10.02
CA PHE A 359 13.47 5.46 10.90
C PHE A 359 13.33 4.14 10.17
N GLU A 360 14.45 3.48 9.89
CA GLU A 360 14.55 2.18 9.21
C GLU A 360 14.77 1.06 10.23
N GLU A 361 13.76 0.23 10.41
CA GLU A 361 13.70 -0.87 11.38
C GLU A 361 14.40 -2.13 10.88
N PHE A 362 14.23 -2.49 9.60
CA PHE A 362 14.65 -3.79 9.04
C PHE A 362 15.99 -3.73 8.31
N GLY A 363 16.49 -2.52 8.05
CA GLY A 363 17.64 -2.30 7.18
C GLY A 363 17.20 -2.20 5.72
N GLY A 364 17.83 -1.29 5.00
CA GLY A 364 17.62 -1.11 3.57
C GLY A 364 18.60 -0.11 2.98
N ASN A 365 18.42 0.20 1.69
CA ASN A 365 19.25 1.14 0.97
C ASN A 365 18.47 2.44 0.65
N PRO A 366 18.83 3.59 1.25
CA PRO A 366 18.13 4.84 0.99
C PRO A 366 18.47 5.47 -0.36
N SER A 367 19.43 4.93 -1.13
CA SER A 367 19.84 5.49 -2.43
C SER A 367 18.74 5.46 -3.49
N GLY A 368 17.77 4.53 -3.36
CA GLY A 368 16.62 4.39 -4.26
C GLY A 368 15.45 5.32 -3.95
N VAL A 369 15.51 6.08 -2.84
CA VAL A 369 14.41 6.95 -2.42
C VAL A 369 14.27 8.14 -3.34
N GLN A 370 13.05 8.39 -3.82
CA GLN A 370 12.78 9.47 -4.78
C GLN A 370 11.42 10.13 -4.51
N PHE A 371 11.38 11.45 -4.63
CA PHE A 371 10.11 12.19 -4.67
C PHE A 371 9.56 12.21 -6.10
N GLN A 372 8.26 12.01 -6.24
CA GLN A 372 7.58 11.94 -7.52
C GLN A 372 6.25 12.69 -7.47
N THR A 373 5.81 13.23 -8.60
CA THR A 373 4.44 13.74 -8.78
C THR A 373 3.54 12.66 -9.37
N VAL A 374 2.26 12.66 -8.98
CA VAL A 374 1.24 11.76 -9.52
C VAL A 374 0.43 12.49 -10.58
N GLU A 375 0.50 11.99 -11.82
CA GLU A 375 -0.04 12.66 -13.00
C GLU A 375 -0.76 11.67 -13.92
N ILE A 376 -1.62 12.17 -14.82
CA ILE A 376 -2.30 11.33 -15.83
C ILE A 376 -1.29 10.86 -16.89
N GLY A 377 -1.01 9.57 -17.00
CA GLY A 377 -0.18 9.06 -18.10
C GLY A 377 -0.98 8.84 -19.37
N SER A 378 -2.11 8.15 -19.22
CA SER A 378 -3.01 7.86 -20.31
C SER A 378 -4.46 8.07 -19.89
N VAL A 379 -5.33 8.36 -20.85
CA VAL A 379 -6.77 8.35 -20.65
C VAL A 379 -7.46 7.46 -21.66
N CYS A 380 -8.55 6.84 -21.23
CA CYS A 380 -9.32 5.93 -22.05
C CYS A 380 -10.81 6.22 -22.00
N ILE A 381 -11.49 5.90 -23.09
CA ILE A 381 -12.95 5.73 -23.15
C ILE A 381 -13.25 4.36 -23.74
N ASN A 382 -14.34 3.74 -23.28
CA ASN A 382 -14.91 2.55 -23.90
C ASN A 382 -16.43 2.60 -23.70
N THR A 383 -17.14 3.17 -24.66
CA THR A 383 -18.58 3.41 -24.53
C THR A 383 -19.33 3.21 -25.84
N HIS A 384 -20.64 3.16 -25.72
CA HIS A 384 -21.56 2.85 -26.82
C HIS A 384 -21.70 4.00 -27.82
N GLU A 385 -22.08 3.63 -29.05
CA GLU A 385 -22.55 4.55 -30.07
C GLU A 385 -23.63 5.51 -29.55
N GLY A 386 -23.65 6.72 -30.08
CA GLY A 386 -24.65 7.76 -29.78
C GLY A 386 -24.27 8.66 -28.62
N LYS A 387 -23.25 8.28 -27.83
CA LYS A 387 -22.73 9.10 -26.73
C LYS A 387 -21.77 10.17 -27.24
N GLU A 388 -21.86 11.33 -26.59
CA GLU A 388 -20.85 12.38 -26.66
C GLU A 388 -19.84 12.15 -25.54
N VAL A 389 -18.56 12.25 -25.87
CA VAL A 389 -17.45 11.92 -24.99
C VAL A 389 -16.38 13.00 -25.07
N GLU A 390 -15.64 13.16 -23.98
CA GLU A 390 -14.47 14.02 -23.89
C GLU A 390 -13.26 13.20 -23.42
N LEU A 391 -12.17 13.29 -24.17
CA LEU A 391 -10.83 12.86 -23.76
C LEU A 391 -10.10 14.11 -23.25
N SER A 392 -9.70 14.12 -21.98
CA SER A 392 -9.00 15.26 -21.37
C SER A 392 -7.74 14.82 -20.64
N CYS A 393 -6.61 15.38 -21.07
CA CYS A 393 -5.31 15.24 -20.44
C CYS A 393 -5.04 16.31 -19.36
N GLN A 394 -6.09 17.04 -18.95
CA GLN A 394 -6.02 18.22 -18.08
C GLN A 394 -5.10 19.27 -18.71
N ASP A 395 -4.11 19.76 -17.95
CA ASP A 395 -3.22 20.86 -18.35
C ASP A 395 -2.08 20.41 -19.30
N ARG A 396 -2.25 19.27 -20.00
CA ARG A 396 -1.24 18.70 -20.91
C ARG A 396 -1.86 18.27 -22.22
N PRO A 397 -1.12 18.34 -23.34
CA PRO A 397 -1.66 17.92 -24.61
C PRO A 397 -1.75 16.40 -24.71
N ILE A 398 -2.68 15.96 -25.55
CA ILE A 398 -2.73 14.60 -26.07
C ILE A 398 -1.54 14.44 -27.02
N SER A 399 -0.51 13.74 -26.57
CA SER A 399 0.74 13.56 -27.31
C SER A 399 0.66 12.42 -28.32
N LYS A 400 -0.20 11.43 -28.07
CA LYS A 400 -0.36 10.25 -28.92
C LYS A 400 -1.75 9.63 -28.77
N ILE A 401 -2.34 9.18 -29.87
CA ILE A 401 -3.45 8.23 -29.86
C ILE A 401 -2.84 6.83 -29.86
N LYS A 402 -2.87 6.13 -28.72
CA LYS A 402 -2.23 4.81 -28.59
C LYS A 402 -3.10 3.70 -29.18
N PHE A 403 -4.42 3.83 -29.07
CA PHE A 403 -5.37 2.86 -29.59
C PHE A 403 -6.70 3.54 -29.94
N ALA A 404 -7.34 3.08 -31.02
CA ALA A 404 -8.73 3.41 -31.33
C ALA A 404 -9.38 2.27 -32.13
N SER A 405 -10.60 1.89 -31.75
CA SER A 405 -11.39 0.84 -32.40
C SER A 405 -12.87 1.10 -32.21
N PHE A 406 -13.64 1.06 -33.31
CA PHE A 406 -15.10 1.14 -33.29
C PHE A 406 -15.71 -0.18 -33.76
N GLY A 407 -16.49 -0.82 -32.90
CA GLY A 407 -17.03 -2.16 -33.13
C GLY A 407 -17.26 -2.88 -31.80
N SER A 408 -16.57 -4.00 -31.59
CA SER A 408 -16.62 -4.80 -30.36
C SER A 408 -15.24 -4.94 -29.68
N PRO A 409 -14.56 -3.82 -29.35
CA PRO A 409 -13.22 -3.85 -28.77
C PRO A 409 -13.17 -4.65 -27.47
N GLN A 410 -12.07 -5.37 -27.27
CA GLN A 410 -11.83 -6.21 -26.09
C GLN A 410 -10.78 -5.59 -25.16
N GLY A 411 -10.71 -6.09 -23.93
CA GLY A 411 -9.72 -5.66 -22.95
C GLY A 411 -10.16 -4.49 -22.07
N VAL A 412 -9.17 -3.90 -21.39
CA VAL A 412 -9.35 -2.79 -20.43
C VAL A 412 -8.41 -1.65 -20.78
N CYS A 413 -8.65 -0.48 -20.20
CA CYS A 413 -7.78 0.69 -20.39
C CYS A 413 -6.31 0.34 -20.13
N GLY A 414 -5.44 0.58 -21.11
CA GLY A 414 -4.02 0.21 -21.09
C GLY A 414 -3.67 -1.04 -21.89
N SER A 415 -4.67 -1.88 -22.20
CA SER A 415 -4.54 -3.16 -22.90
C SER A 415 -5.79 -3.48 -23.74
N PHE A 416 -6.23 -2.52 -24.57
CA PHE A 416 -7.32 -2.77 -25.51
C PHE A 416 -6.83 -3.53 -26.73
N ASP A 417 -7.72 -4.36 -27.28
CA ASP A 417 -7.50 -5.11 -28.51
C ASP A 417 -8.67 -4.95 -29.48
N LYS A 418 -8.35 -4.97 -30.78
CA LYS A 418 -9.33 -4.96 -31.86
C LYS A 418 -10.08 -6.30 -31.93
N SER A 419 -11.30 -6.27 -32.41
CA SER A 419 -12.10 -7.47 -32.70
C SER A 419 -12.23 -7.72 -34.20
N GLU A 420 -12.65 -8.92 -34.57
CA GLU A 420 -12.99 -9.25 -35.96
C GLU A 420 -14.21 -8.47 -36.50
N PHE A 421 -14.97 -7.83 -35.62
CA PHE A 421 -16.18 -7.06 -35.94
C PHE A 421 -15.95 -5.55 -35.96
N ASP A 422 -14.69 -5.12 -36.00
CA ASP A 422 -14.33 -3.71 -36.09
C ASP A 422 -14.76 -3.11 -37.43
N SER A 423 -15.06 -1.82 -37.42
CA SER A 423 -15.31 -1.03 -38.62
C SER A 423 -14.08 -0.99 -39.53
N GLU A 424 -14.30 -0.97 -40.85
CA GLU A 424 -13.23 -0.82 -41.86
C GLU A 424 -12.59 0.58 -41.83
N VAL A 425 -13.28 1.57 -41.26
CA VAL A 425 -12.77 2.93 -41.13
C VAL A 425 -11.73 3.00 -40.01
N ASP A 426 -10.58 3.58 -40.32
CA ASP A 426 -9.51 3.75 -39.34
C ASP A 426 -9.82 4.86 -38.32
N ALA A 427 -10.45 4.47 -37.22
CA ALA A 427 -10.75 5.35 -36.10
C ALA A 427 -9.50 6.03 -35.51
N LEU A 428 -8.32 5.40 -35.63
CA LEU A 428 -7.08 5.96 -35.13
C LEU A 428 -6.68 7.21 -35.93
N SER A 429 -6.57 7.11 -37.25
CA SER A 429 -6.26 8.25 -38.13
C SER A 429 -7.22 9.43 -37.96
N ILE A 430 -8.52 9.16 -37.75
CA ILE A 430 -9.52 10.22 -37.51
C ILE A 430 -9.19 10.97 -36.22
N LEU A 431 -8.98 10.25 -35.13
CA LEU A 431 -8.70 10.84 -33.82
C LEU A 431 -7.31 11.47 -33.76
N GLU A 432 -6.34 10.96 -34.52
CA GLU A 432 -5.03 11.60 -34.65
C GLU A 432 -5.17 13.01 -35.24
N LYS A 433 -5.93 13.13 -36.33
CA LYS A 433 -6.17 14.43 -36.98
C LYS A 433 -6.96 15.40 -36.09
N GLU A 434 -7.89 14.90 -35.29
CA GLU A 434 -8.79 15.74 -34.51
C GLU A 434 -8.30 16.08 -33.10
N CYS A 435 -7.59 15.17 -32.44
CA CYS A 435 -7.30 15.27 -31.01
C CYS A 435 -5.83 15.53 -30.69
N LEU A 436 -4.88 15.14 -31.54
CA LEU A 436 -3.45 15.33 -31.25
C LEU A 436 -3.12 16.81 -31.03
N GLY A 437 -2.31 17.06 -30.01
CA GLY A 437 -1.86 18.39 -29.64
C GLY A 437 -2.83 19.22 -28.81
N LYS A 438 -4.07 18.76 -28.63
CA LYS A 438 -5.07 19.43 -27.79
C LYS A 438 -5.03 18.92 -26.36
N GLU A 439 -5.36 19.79 -25.40
CA GLU A 439 -5.52 19.40 -23.99
C GLU A 439 -6.77 18.54 -23.76
N SER A 440 -7.85 18.85 -24.49
CA SER A 440 -9.04 18.02 -24.56
C SER A 440 -9.59 17.88 -25.97
N CYS A 441 -10.31 16.77 -26.21
CA CYS A 441 -10.93 16.44 -27.48
C CYS A 441 -12.33 15.86 -27.22
N SER A 442 -13.36 16.57 -27.69
CA SER A 442 -14.75 16.14 -27.58
C SER A 442 -15.31 15.74 -28.94
N PHE A 443 -16.08 14.65 -28.97
CA PHE A 443 -16.76 14.19 -30.19
C PHE A 443 -17.93 13.26 -29.86
N LYS A 444 -18.83 13.13 -30.83
CA LYS A 444 -19.92 12.15 -30.79
C LYS A 444 -19.50 10.85 -31.48
N ILE A 445 -19.87 9.72 -30.89
CA ILE A 445 -19.62 8.39 -31.47
C ILE A 445 -20.77 8.05 -32.42
N THR A 446 -20.52 8.04 -33.72
CA THR A 446 -21.53 7.74 -34.75
C THR A 446 -20.95 6.85 -35.85
N GLU A 447 -21.79 6.03 -36.48
CA GLU A 447 -21.43 5.28 -37.70
C GLU A 447 -20.98 6.18 -38.85
N GLU A 448 -21.56 7.39 -38.98
CA GLU A 448 -21.16 8.34 -40.01
C GLU A 448 -19.68 8.71 -39.90
N LYS A 449 -19.19 8.85 -38.67
CA LYS A 449 -17.81 9.24 -38.39
C LYS A 449 -16.85 8.04 -38.41
N PHE A 450 -17.20 6.97 -37.71
CA PHE A 450 -16.30 5.85 -37.46
C PHE A 450 -16.60 4.61 -38.32
N GLY A 451 -17.47 4.73 -39.31
CA GLY A 451 -17.93 3.64 -40.17
C GLY A 451 -18.88 2.68 -39.48
N ARG A 452 -19.51 1.79 -40.25
CA ARG A 452 -20.52 0.84 -39.77
C ARG A 452 -19.90 -0.53 -39.47
N PRO A 453 -19.68 -0.90 -38.20
CA PRO A 453 -19.20 -2.24 -37.83
C PRO A 453 -20.27 -3.31 -38.03
N SER A 454 -19.84 -4.57 -38.11
CA SER A 454 -20.70 -5.74 -38.34
C SER A 454 -21.29 -6.35 -37.06
N CYS A 455 -21.06 -5.73 -35.90
CA CYS A 455 -21.58 -6.18 -34.60
C CYS A 455 -22.94 -5.55 -34.23
N GLU A 456 -23.71 -6.25 -33.41
CA GLU A 456 -24.98 -5.75 -32.86
C GLU A 456 -24.76 -4.61 -31.85
N VAL A 457 -23.74 -4.74 -31.00
CA VAL A 457 -23.40 -3.78 -29.95
C VAL A 457 -22.15 -3.02 -30.38
N LYS A 458 -22.33 -1.74 -30.70
CA LYS A 458 -21.26 -0.89 -31.22
C LYS A 458 -20.69 -0.03 -30.10
N LYS A 459 -19.38 -0.16 -29.88
CA LYS A 459 -18.62 0.63 -28.90
C LYS A 459 -17.39 1.22 -29.56
N LEU A 460 -17.00 2.41 -29.12
CA LEU A 460 -15.71 2.99 -29.42
C LEU A 460 -14.82 2.85 -28.18
N ALA A 461 -13.68 2.17 -28.34
CA ALA A 461 -12.59 2.18 -27.37
C ALA A 461 -11.46 3.06 -27.89
N VAL A 462 -10.98 3.98 -27.07
CA VAL A 462 -9.84 4.86 -27.37
C VAL A 462 -8.92 4.87 -26.17
N GLU A 463 -7.61 4.84 -26.41
CA GLU A 463 -6.57 5.12 -25.42
C GLU A 463 -5.65 6.21 -25.98
N VAL A 464 -5.42 7.27 -25.20
CA VAL A 464 -4.51 8.35 -25.57
C VAL A 464 -3.48 8.57 -24.46
N VAL A 465 -2.31 9.07 -24.85
CA VAL A 465 -1.19 9.41 -23.94
C VAL A 465 -1.17 10.91 -23.71
N CYS A 466 -0.96 11.29 -22.46
CA CYS A 466 -0.92 12.67 -22.00
C CYS A 466 0.50 13.03 -21.60
N GLU A 467 1.21 13.80 -22.42
CA GLU A 467 2.61 14.21 -22.17
C GLU A 467 2.85 15.61 -22.73
N ASP A 468 3.73 16.37 -22.07
CA ASP A 468 4.18 17.64 -22.62
C ASP A 468 5.00 17.37 -23.88
N PHE A 469 4.79 18.16 -24.95
CA PHE A 469 5.73 18.12 -26.06
C PHE A 469 7.07 18.67 -25.57
N THR A 470 8.05 17.79 -25.42
CA THR A 470 9.44 18.21 -25.27
C THR A 470 9.87 18.84 -26.58
N LEU A 471 10.04 20.17 -26.58
CA LEU A 471 10.71 20.92 -27.64
C LEU A 471 12.18 20.54 -27.74
#